data_AF-A0A1F9V1H2-F1
#
_entry.id   AF-A0A1F9V1H2-F1
#
_cell.length_a   1.000
_cell.length_b   1.000
_cell.length_c   1.000
_cell.angle_alpha   90.00
_cell.angle_beta   90.00
_cell.angle_gamma   90.00
#
_symmetry.space_group_name_H-M   'P 1'
#
loop_
_entity.id
_entity.type
_entity.pdbx_description
1 polymer ?
#
loop_
_entity_poly.entity_id
_entity_poly.type
_entity_poly.pdbx_seq_one_letter_code
_entity_poly.pdbx_strand_id
1 'polypeptide(L)'
;MAKAATSEKRGTSWLGRPFELRPGSTARDYDPSTELRDPKFIKKAVLQAISVGDEEAVVAILRAHLRVLNRSKAAERMNVSRQAVHRLIAGSRKPSLPMLGAFMRLLRVESAAA
;
A
#
# COMPACT_ATOMS: atom_id res chain seq x y z
N MET A 1 -14.71 -52.05 11.47
CA MET A 1 -15.02 -50.63 11.22
C MET A 1 -14.28 -49.79 12.28
N ALA A 2 -13.03 -49.40 12.01
CA ALA A 2 -12.20 -48.67 12.98
C ALA A 2 -12.35 -47.16 12.75
N LYS A 3 -12.79 -46.43 13.79
CA LYS A 3 -12.89 -44.97 13.78
C LYS A 3 -11.48 -44.38 13.82
N ALA A 4 -11.13 -43.58 12.83
CA ALA A 4 -9.86 -42.85 12.80
C ALA A 4 -9.82 -41.81 13.93
N ALA A 5 -8.82 -41.91 14.80
CA ALA A 5 -8.54 -40.90 15.81
C ALA A 5 -7.94 -39.66 15.13
N THR A 6 -8.78 -38.68 14.82
CA THR A 6 -8.34 -37.37 14.34
C THR A 6 -7.61 -36.63 15.45
N SER A 7 -6.30 -36.43 15.26
CA SER A 7 -5.40 -35.68 16.14
C SER A 7 -5.96 -34.30 16.47
N GLU A 8 -6.32 -34.11 17.75
CA GLU A 8 -6.82 -32.87 18.39
C GLU A 8 -5.80 -31.72 18.47
N LYS A 9 -4.85 -31.60 17.55
CA LYS A 9 -3.97 -30.43 17.48
C LYS A 9 -4.64 -29.32 16.69
N ARG A 10 -5.68 -28.72 17.27
CA ARG A 10 -6.10 -27.36 16.91
C ARG A 10 -4.95 -26.43 17.31
N GLY A 11 -4.11 -26.06 16.34
CA GLY A 11 -3.06 -25.07 16.51
C GLY A 11 -3.66 -23.79 17.04
N THR A 12 -3.47 -23.57 18.35
CA THR A 12 -3.50 -22.30 19.08
C THR A 12 -4.09 -21.14 18.29
N SER A 13 -5.40 -20.96 18.45
CA SER A 13 -6.06 -19.68 18.21
C SER A 13 -5.27 -18.59 18.94
N TRP A 14 -4.96 -17.51 18.23
CA TRP A 14 -4.27 -16.34 18.74
C TRP A 14 -4.87 -15.87 20.08
N LEU A 15 -4.15 -16.16 21.17
CA LEU A 15 -4.58 -15.99 22.57
C LEU A 15 -4.00 -14.70 23.20
N GLY A 16 -3.61 -13.72 22.38
CA GLY A 16 -3.04 -12.46 22.87
C GLY A 16 -1.71 -12.62 23.65
N ARG A 17 -1.07 -13.79 23.61
CA ARG A 17 0.23 -14.00 24.25
C ARG A 17 1.33 -13.40 23.36
N PRO A 18 2.26 -12.60 23.92
CA PRO A 18 3.41 -12.11 23.17
C PRO A 18 4.21 -13.31 22.66
N PHE A 19 4.47 -13.33 21.36
CA PHE A 19 5.29 -14.36 20.74
C PHE A 19 6.76 -13.97 20.95
N GLU A 20 7.47 -14.72 21.78
CA GLU A 20 8.91 -14.50 21.96
C GLU A 20 9.65 -14.98 20.71
N LEU A 21 10.49 -14.11 20.18
CA LEU A 21 11.39 -14.42 19.08
C LEU A 21 12.41 -15.48 19.53
N ARG A 22 12.83 -16.38 18.61
CA ARG A 22 13.82 -17.41 18.95
C ARG A 22 15.13 -16.75 19.42
N PRO A 23 15.83 -17.32 20.43
CA PRO A 23 17.12 -16.79 20.84
C PRO A 23 18.09 -16.80 19.65
N GLY A 24 18.56 -15.62 19.25
CA GLY A 24 19.42 -15.40 18.07
C GLY A 24 18.74 -14.82 16.83
N SER A 25 17.41 -14.67 16.79
CA SER A 25 16.76 -13.99 15.68
C SER A 25 16.82 -12.47 15.85
N THR A 26 17.42 -11.79 14.90
CA THR A 26 17.41 -10.33 14.79
C THR A 26 16.03 -9.88 14.35
N ALA A 27 15.34 -9.11 15.20
CA ALA A 27 14.17 -8.36 14.76
C ALA A 27 14.62 -7.40 13.65
N ARG A 28 14.00 -7.49 12.47
CA ARG A 28 14.19 -6.48 11.42
C ARG A 28 13.28 -5.32 11.75
N ASP A 29 13.85 -4.13 11.83
CA ASP A 29 13.06 -2.90 11.87
C ASP A 29 12.28 -2.80 10.56
N TYR A 30 10.97 -3.06 10.60
CA TYR A 30 10.07 -2.93 9.46
C TYR A 30 9.45 -1.54 9.49
N ASP A 31 9.93 -0.64 8.63
CA ASP A 31 9.26 0.65 8.38
C ASP A 31 8.41 0.55 7.10
N PRO A 32 7.07 0.49 7.19
CA PRO A 32 6.19 0.44 6.02
C PRO A 32 6.29 1.70 5.14
N SER A 33 6.83 2.80 5.68
CA SER A 33 7.02 4.04 4.93
C SER A 33 8.09 3.91 3.84
N THR A 34 9.02 2.95 3.98
CA THR A 34 10.09 2.70 3.00
C THR A 34 9.52 2.09 1.71
N GLU A 35 8.70 1.06 1.83
CA GLU A 35 8.02 0.41 0.69
C GLU A 35 7.01 1.36 0.03
N LEU A 36 6.31 2.17 0.82
CA LEU A 36 5.36 3.17 0.32
C LEU A 36 6.04 4.33 -0.43
N ARG A 37 7.35 4.54 -0.26
CA ARG A 37 8.14 5.51 -1.04
C ARG A 37 8.63 4.95 -2.35
N ASP A 38 8.71 3.64 -2.52
CA ASP A 38 9.23 3.04 -3.74
C ASP A 38 8.22 3.19 -4.90
N PRO A 39 8.53 4.02 -5.93
CA PRO A 39 7.63 4.23 -7.05
C PRO A 39 7.44 2.95 -7.90
N LYS A 40 8.42 2.04 -7.93
CA LYS A 40 8.34 0.78 -8.70
C LYS A 40 7.34 -0.16 -8.04
N PHE A 41 7.43 -0.31 -6.71
CA PHE A 41 6.47 -1.09 -5.92
C PHE A 41 5.03 -0.56 -6.08
N ILE A 42 4.83 0.75 -5.90
CA ILE A 42 3.51 1.37 -6.00
C ILE A 42 2.91 1.21 -7.41
N LYS A 43 3.71 1.43 -8.46
CA LYS A 43 3.26 1.21 -9.85
C LYS A 43 2.76 -0.22 -10.06
N LYS A 44 3.50 -1.22 -9.56
CA LYS A 44 3.10 -2.63 -9.67
C LYS A 44 1.80 -2.90 -8.91
N ALA A 45 1.67 -2.38 -7.69
CA ALA A 45 0.46 -2.54 -6.88
C ALA A 45 -0.77 -1.91 -7.55
N VAL A 46 -0.65 -0.71 -8.11
CA VAL A 46 -1.74 -0.04 -8.83
C VAL A 46 -2.15 -0.83 -10.08
N LEU A 47 -1.19 -1.30 -10.87
CA LEU A 47 -1.50 -2.11 -12.06
C LEU A 47 -2.19 -3.43 -11.70
N GLN A 48 -1.76 -4.07 -10.60
CA GLN A 48 -2.41 -5.27 -10.10
C GLN A 48 -3.86 -4.98 -9.66
N ALA A 49 -4.09 -3.92 -8.90
CA ALA A 49 -5.45 -3.53 -8.48
C ALA A 49 -6.36 -3.24 -9.68
N ILE A 50 -5.84 -2.53 -10.70
CA ILE A 50 -6.57 -2.30 -11.96
C ILE A 50 -6.89 -3.62 -12.67
N SER A 51 -5.95 -4.57 -12.72
CA SER A 51 -6.16 -5.85 -13.41
C SER A 51 -7.24 -6.73 -12.76
N VAL A 52 -7.41 -6.60 -11.44
CA VAL A 52 -8.45 -7.31 -10.66
C VAL A 52 -9.78 -6.53 -10.70
N GLY A 53 -9.79 -5.29 -11.18
CA GLY A 53 -10.97 -4.42 -11.18
C GLY A 53 -11.32 -3.84 -9.81
N ASP A 54 -10.37 -3.84 -8.87
CA ASP A 54 -10.58 -3.33 -7.52
C ASP A 54 -10.31 -1.81 -7.46
N GLU A 55 -11.36 -1.01 -7.66
CA GLU A 55 -11.29 0.44 -7.59
C GLU A 55 -10.87 0.92 -6.19
N GLU A 56 -11.35 0.28 -5.12
CA GLU A 56 -11.07 0.71 -3.76
C GLU A 56 -9.59 0.53 -3.42
N ALA A 57 -8.99 -0.59 -3.82
CA ALA A 57 -7.57 -0.84 -3.68
C ALA A 57 -6.73 0.20 -4.43
N VAL A 58 -7.11 0.56 -5.66
CA VAL A 58 -6.44 1.63 -6.42
C VAL A 58 -6.43 2.94 -5.64
N VAL A 59 -7.59 3.34 -5.10
CA VAL A 59 -7.71 4.58 -4.32
C VAL A 59 -6.89 4.51 -3.03
N ALA A 60 -6.91 3.37 -2.34
CA ALA A 60 -6.16 3.16 -1.11
C ALA A 60 -4.65 3.29 -1.35
N ILE A 61 -4.12 2.64 -2.39
CA ILE A 61 -2.71 2.69 -2.78
C ILE A 61 -2.30 4.14 -3.12
N LEU A 62 -3.12 4.83 -3.93
CA LEU A 62 -2.88 6.24 -4.30
C LEU A 62 -2.78 7.14 -3.06
N ARG A 63 -3.71 6.98 -2.12
CA ARG A 63 -3.73 7.75 -0.87
C ARG A 63 -2.52 7.44 0.00
N ALA A 64 -2.15 6.17 0.12
CA ALA A 64 -1.01 5.76 0.92
C ALA A 64 0.29 6.38 0.40
N HIS A 65 0.54 6.30 -0.91
CA HIS A 65 1.73 6.91 -1.52
C HIS A 65 1.77 8.44 -1.35
N LEU A 66 0.65 9.12 -1.62
CA LEU A 66 0.56 10.59 -1.49
C LEU A 66 0.69 11.09 -0.04
N ARG A 67 0.46 10.24 0.98
CA ARG A 67 0.68 10.60 2.39
C ARG A 67 2.15 10.66 2.75
N VAL A 68 2.97 9.81 2.13
CA VAL A 68 4.39 9.71 2.43
C VAL A 68 5.21 10.74 1.61
N LEU A 69 4.66 11.19 0.47
CA LEU A 69 5.23 12.26 -0.33
C LEU A 69 4.93 13.66 0.23
N ASN A 70 5.79 14.62 -0.13
CA ASN A 70 5.50 16.04 0.11
C ASN A 70 4.34 16.48 -0.80
N ARG A 71 3.18 16.77 -0.19
CA ARG A 71 1.92 17.09 -0.88
C ARG A 71 2.04 18.23 -1.88
N SER A 72 2.83 19.26 -1.58
CA SER A 72 3.01 20.41 -2.48
C SER A 72 3.81 20.02 -3.71
N LYS A 73 4.95 19.33 -3.51
CA LYS A 73 5.79 18.86 -4.62
C LYS A 73 5.05 17.84 -5.50
N ALA A 74 4.27 16.95 -4.89
CA ALA A 74 3.45 15.99 -5.62
C ALA A 74 2.37 16.69 -6.47
N ALA A 75 1.69 17.71 -5.92
CA ALA A 75 0.69 18.49 -6.63
C ALA A 75 1.28 19.22 -7.85
N GLU A 76 2.45 19.85 -7.68
CA GLU A 76 3.19 20.52 -8.76
C GLU A 76 3.56 19.53 -9.87
N ARG A 77 4.18 18.39 -9.52
CA ARG A 77 4.61 17.38 -10.50
C ARG A 77 3.43 16.73 -11.23
N MET A 78 2.29 16.58 -10.57
CA MET A 78 1.07 16.04 -11.19
C MET A 78 0.27 17.10 -11.96
N ASN A 79 0.67 18.38 -11.88
CA ASN A 79 -0.07 19.53 -12.43
C ASN A 79 -1.53 19.59 -11.96
N VAL A 80 -1.75 19.40 -10.66
CA VAL A 80 -3.07 19.49 -10.02
C VAL A 80 -3.04 20.43 -8.83
N SER A 81 -4.20 20.98 -8.46
CA SER A 81 -4.27 21.87 -7.30
C SER A 81 -3.94 21.12 -6.01
N ARG A 82 -3.23 21.79 -5.10
CA ARG A 82 -2.90 21.26 -3.77
C ARG A 82 -4.15 20.83 -3.00
N GLN A 83 -5.25 21.57 -3.16
CA GLN A 83 -6.53 21.23 -2.53
C GLN A 83 -7.13 19.94 -3.09
N ALA A 84 -6.95 19.65 -4.38
CA ALA A 84 -7.42 18.40 -4.98
C ALA A 84 -6.67 17.19 -4.41
N VAL A 85 -5.34 17.30 -4.27
CA VAL A 85 -4.51 16.27 -3.59
C VAL A 85 -4.94 16.11 -2.13
N HIS A 86 -5.19 17.22 -1.42
CA HIS A 86 -5.66 17.17 -0.04
C HIS A 86 -7.00 16.45 0.12
N ARG A 87 -8.01 16.79 -0.71
CA ARG A 87 -9.32 16.14 -0.69
C ARG A 87 -9.23 14.65 -1.02
N LEU A 88 -8.34 14.27 -1.93
CA LEU A 88 -8.08 12.87 -2.25
C LEU A 88 -7.51 12.11 -1.03
N ILE A 89 -6.51 12.67 -0.34
CA ILE A 89 -5.90 12.06 0.85
C ILE A 89 -6.90 11.97 2.02
N ALA A 90 -7.69 13.01 2.22
CA ALA A 90 -8.74 13.08 3.24
C ALA A 90 -9.92 12.15 2.96
N GLY A 91 -9.98 11.58 1.75
CA GLY A 91 -11.04 10.67 1.35
C GLY A 91 -12.35 11.33 0.94
N SER A 92 -12.40 12.66 0.90
CA SER A 92 -13.59 13.42 0.51
C SER A 92 -13.85 13.45 -1.00
N ARG A 93 -12.92 12.92 -1.82
CA ARG A 93 -13.08 12.81 -3.27
C ARG A 93 -12.43 11.53 -3.79
N LYS A 94 -13.10 10.86 -4.74
CA LYS A 94 -12.50 9.79 -5.55
C LYS A 94 -11.60 10.38 -6.65
N PRO A 95 -10.46 9.73 -6.99
CA PRO A 95 -9.61 10.21 -8.08
C PRO A 95 -10.37 10.12 -9.40
N SER A 96 -10.31 11.19 -10.20
CA SER A 96 -10.82 11.14 -11.57
C SER A 96 -9.81 10.43 -12.50
N LEU A 97 -10.26 9.94 -13.65
CA LEU A 97 -9.38 9.31 -14.64
C LEU A 97 -8.19 10.21 -15.04
N PRO A 98 -8.35 11.53 -15.28
CA PRO A 98 -7.22 12.42 -15.54
C PRO A 98 -6.21 12.49 -14.38
N MET A 99 -6.71 12.46 -13.13
CA MET A 99 -5.86 12.49 -11.94
C MET A 99 -5.06 11.19 -11.78
N LEU A 100 -5.70 10.05 -12.07
CA LEU A 100 -5.03 8.76 -12.09
C LEU A 100 -3.96 8.71 -13.20
N GLY A 101 -4.26 9.24 -14.39
CA GLY A 101 -3.27 9.39 -15.46
C GLY A 101 -2.09 10.27 -15.06
N ALA A 102 -2.34 11.40 -14.38
CA ALA A 102 -1.28 12.25 -13.85
C ALA A 102 -0.41 11.52 -12.80
N PHE A 103 -1.03 10.73 -11.93
CA PHE A 103 -0.34 9.92 -10.94
C PHE A 103 0.54 8.84 -11.59
N MET A 104 0.03 8.12 -12.59
CA MET A 104 0.80 7.12 -13.31
C MET A 104 1.99 7.72 -14.07
N ARG A 105 1.85 8.95 -14.58
CA ARG A 105 2.98 9.69 -15.17
C ARG A 105 4.03 10.05 -14.12
N LEU A 106 3.61 10.53 -12.95
CA LEU A 106 4.51 10.81 -11.82
C LEU A 106 5.33 9.56 -11.47
N LEU A 107 4.67 8.42 -11.26
CA LEU A 107 5.33 7.15 -10.94
C LEU A 107 6.31 6.71 -12.02
N ARG A 108 6.00 6.95 -13.29
CA ARG A 108 6.92 6.64 -14.40
C ARG A 108 8.19 7.50 -14.34
N VAL A 109 8.07 8.80 -14.06
CA VAL A 109 9.22 9.69 -13.94
C VAL A 109 10.07 9.31 -12.73
N GLU A 110 9.44 9.07 -11.57
CA GLU A 110 10.15 8.74 -10.33
C GLU A 110 10.81 7.36 -10.39
N SER A 111 10.20 6.36 -11.03
CA SER A 111 10.80 5.04 -11.23
C SER A 111 11.95 5.01 -12.26
N ALA A 112 12.06 6.03 -13.11
CA ALA A 112 13.20 6.20 -14.01
C ALA A 112 14.36 6.98 -13.36
N ALA A 113 14.07 7.79 -12.35
CA ALA A 113 15.05 8.57 -11.60
C ALA A 113 15.64 7.81 -10.39
N ALA A 114 15.04 6.69 -10.00
CA ALA A 114 15.42 5.81 -8.89
C ALA A 114 16.00 4.47 -9.37
#